data_AF-A0A2G5UN77-F1
#
_entry.id   AF-A0A2G5UN77-F1
#
_cell.length_a   1.000
_cell.length_b   1.000
_cell.length_c   1.000
_cell.angle_alpha   90.00
_cell.angle_beta   90.00
_cell.angle_gamma   90.00
#
_symmetry.space_group_name_H-M   'P 1'
#
loop_
_entity.id
_entity.type
_entity.pdbx_description
1 polymer ?
#
loop_
_entity_poly.entity_id
_entity_poly.type
_entity_poly.pdbx_seq_one_letter_code
_entity_poly.pdbx_strand_id
1 'polypeptide(L)'
;MTKIESEAIIKSISMENGKESIFVWFFELQEDARLYLNVAAEKLNLEVGKVFKSTFINWNGKWSSRGPVTESKDLYVTRTNEIDQIEILVTGEVLEEPDEEHSYCPWIAHPHFGDVLDNRCQIQNHAGLYYTFWICRRKIGDNYHWAVQEQANC
;
A
#
# COMPACT_ATOMS: atom_id res chain seq x y z
N MET A 1 17.43 -11.16 -14.93
CA MET A 1 16.93 -9.90 -14.34
C MET A 1 15.48 -9.76 -14.78
N THR A 2 14.55 -9.92 -13.84
CA THR A 2 13.11 -9.87 -14.12
C THR A 2 12.66 -8.42 -14.19
N LYS A 3 11.83 -8.11 -15.18
CA LYS A 3 11.23 -6.79 -15.38
C LYS A 3 9.73 -6.96 -15.48
N ILE A 4 8.98 -6.09 -14.81
CA ILE A 4 7.52 -6.09 -14.81
C ILE A 4 7.07 -4.66 -15.04
N GLU A 5 6.14 -4.47 -15.96
CA GLU A 5 5.44 -3.20 -16.11
C GLU A 5 4.15 -3.28 -15.31
N SER A 6 3.99 -2.44 -14.30
CA SER A 6 2.78 -2.43 -13.46
C SER A 6 2.61 -1.08 -12.78
N GLU A 7 1.42 -0.92 -12.21
CA GLU A 7 1.07 0.20 -11.36
C GLU A 7 1.64 0.03 -9.95
N ALA A 8 1.88 1.16 -9.30
CA ALA A 8 2.28 1.24 -7.90
C ALA A 8 1.72 2.52 -7.29
N ILE A 9 1.51 2.51 -5.98
CA ILE A 9 1.08 3.69 -5.21
C ILE A 9 2.24 4.22 -4.37
N ILE A 10 2.43 5.53 -4.35
CA ILE A 10 3.43 6.18 -3.50
C ILE A 10 2.96 6.13 -2.05
N LYS A 11 3.72 5.46 -1.18
CA LYS A 11 3.40 5.37 0.24
C LYS A 11 4.03 6.49 1.07
N SER A 12 5.26 6.87 0.73
CA SER A 12 5.97 7.95 1.39
C SER A 12 7.07 8.50 0.51
N ILE A 13 7.36 9.78 0.71
CA ILE A 13 8.49 10.49 0.12
C ILE A 13 9.26 11.09 1.30
N SER A 14 10.50 10.67 1.50
CA SER A 14 11.37 11.21 2.54
C SER A 14 12.56 11.94 1.94
N MET A 15 12.98 13.02 2.59
CA MET A 15 14.20 13.76 2.23
C MET A 15 15.34 13.34 3.13
N GLU A 16 16.33 12.63 2.57
CA GLU A 16 17.53 12.23 3.29
C GLU A 16 18.76 12.81 2.58
N ASN A 17 19.54 13.63 3.28
CA ASN A 17 20.76 14.26 2.76
C ASN A 17 20.55 15.01 1.42
N GLY A 18 19.41 15.69 1.27
CA GLY A 18 19.06 16.43 0.06
C GLY A 18 18.66 15.54 -1.13
N LYS A 19 18.41 14.25 -0.91
CA LYS A 19 17.90 13.31 -1.91
C LYS A 19 16.55 12.76 -1.49
N GLU A 20 15.62 12.75 -2.43
CA GLU A 20 14.33 12.09 -2.25
C GLU A 20 14.49 10.57 -2.26
N SER A 21 13.93 9.93 -1.25
CA SER A 21 13.67 8.49 -1.21
C SER A 21 12.17 8.26 -1.33
N ILE A 22 11.76 7.64 -2.43
CA ILE A 22 10.34 7.40 -2.72
C ILE A 22 10.04 5.92 -2.51
N PHE A 23 9.18 5.64 -1.55
CA PHE A 23 8.74 4.29 -1.20
C PHE A 23 7.37 4.04 -1.78
N VAL A 24 7.20 2.91 -2.44
CA VAL A 24 5.98 2.59 -3.17
C VAL A 24 5.50 1.20 -2.81
N TRP A 25 4.20 0.97 -2.95
CA TRP A 25 3.61 -0.37 -2.91
C TRP A 25 3.36 -0.84 -4.34
N PHE A 26 3.95 -1.98 -4.68
CA PHE A 26 3.91 -2.55 -6.01
C PHE A 26 2.76 -3.55 -6.14
N PHE A 27 1.70 -3.19 -6.88
CA PHE A 27 0.45 -3.94 -6.84
C PHE A 27 0.57 -5.36 -7.39
N GLU A 28 1.24 -5.56 -8.55
CA GLU A 28 1.35 -6.87 -9.21
C GLU A 28 1.88 -7.97 -8.29
N LEU A 29 2.85 -7.62 -7.43
CA LEU A 29 3.47 -8.58 -6.51
C LEU A 29 3.09 -8.35 -5.06
N GLN A 30 2.27 -7.34 -4.76
CA GLN A 30 1.86 -6.97 -3.40
C GLN A 30 3.08 -6.83 -2.46
N GLU A 31 4.10 -6.08 -2.91
CA GLU A 31 5.37 -5.93 -2.22
C GLU A 31 5.82 -4.47 -2.10
N ASP A 32 6.69 -4.20 -1.13
CA ASP A 32 7.36 -2.92 -0.98
C ASP A 32 8.46 -2.74 -2.05
N ALA A 33 8.43 -1.58 -2.74
CA ALA A 33 9.41 -1.24 -3.77
C ALA A 33 9.92 0.21 -3.61
N ARG A 34 10.91 0.58 -4.43
CA ARG A 34 11.47 1.94 -4.48
C ARG A 34 11.35 2.56 -5.86
N LEU A 35 11.06 3.86 -5.90
CA LEU A 35 11.13 4.67 -7.11
C LEU A 35 12.34 5.61 -7.02
N TYR A 36 13.17 5.60 -8.05
CA TYR A 36 14.31 6.50 -8.20
C TYR A 36 14.05 7.44 -9.37
N LEU A 37 14.03 8.74 -9.09
CA LEU A 37 13.84 9.79 -10.09
C LEU A 37 15.11 10.64 -10.22
N ASN A 38 15.31 11.20 -11.42
CA ASN A 38 16.38 12.16 -11.67
C ASN A 38 15.96 13.61 -11.35
N VAL A 39 14.68 13.82 -11.04
CA VAL A 39 14.06 15.10 -10.69
C VAL A 39 13.16 14.87 -9.47
N ALA A 40 12.84 15.95 -8.76
CA ALA A 40 11.91 15.89 -7.63
C ALA A 40 10.54 15.34 -8.07
N ALA A 41 9.91 14.52 -7.23
CA ALA A 41 8.61 13.88 -7.50
C ALA A 41 7.53 14.90 -7.87
N GLU A 42 7.51 16.05 -7.20
CA GLU A 42 6.59 17.17 -7.46
C GLU A 42 6.63 17.64 -8.92
N LYS A 43 7.78 17.59 -9.59
CA LYS A 43 7.93 18.02 -10.99
C LYS A 43 7.27 17.08 -12.00
N LEU A 44 6.92 15.88 -11.54
CA LEU A 44 6.19 14.87 -12.30
C LEU A 44 4.75 14.70 -11.79
N ASN A 45 4.25 15.64 -10.97
CA ASN A 45 2.95 15.55 -10.30
C ASN A 45 2.79 14.28 -9.46
N LEU A 46 3.88 13.78 -8.88
CA LEU A 46 3.88 12.63 -8.00
C LEU A 46 3.89 13.10 -6.54
N GLU A 47 2.92 12.62 -5.78
CA GLU A 47 2.77 12.86 -4.33
C GLU A 47 2.32 11.57 -3.62
N VAL A 48 2.37 11.57 -2.29
CA VAL A 48 1.90 10.43 -1.49
C VAL A 48 0.43 10.13 -1.82
N GLY A 49 0.12 8.86 -2.09
CA GLY A 49 -1.20 8.39 -2.49
C GLY A 49 -1.43 8.32 -4.00
N LYS A 50 -0.57 8.95 -4.82
CA LYS A 50 -0.70 8.86 -6.27
C LYS A 50 -0.30 7.50 -6.80
N VAL A 51 -1.08 7.03 -7.77
CA VAL A 51 -0.79 5.83 -8.54
C VAL A 51 -0.06 6.21 -9.83
N PHE A 52 0.97 5.47 -10.15
CA PHE A 52 1.72 5.65 -11.39
C PHE A 52 2.04 4.28 -11.99
N LYS A 53 2.24 4.25 -13.31
CA LYS A 53 2.73 3.08 -14.03
C LYS A 53 4.20 3.26 -14.35
N SER A 54 4.99 2.20 -14.17
CA SER A 54 6.40 2.17 -14.54
C SER A 54 6.90 0.73 -14.75
N THR A 55 8.13 0.60 -15.24
CA THR A 55 8.86 -0.68 -15.25
C THR A 55 9.63 -0.85 -13.94
N PHE A 56 9.32 -1.93 -13.22
CA PHE A 56 10.03 -2.37 -12.02
C PHE A 56 11.01 -3.49 -12.37
N ILE A 57 12.16 -3.45 -11.74
CA ILE A 57 13.27 -4.39 -11.92
C ILE A 57 13.61 -4.99 -10.56
N ASN A 58 13.70 -6.31 -10.49
CA ASN A 58 14.20 -6.99 -9.30
C ASN A 58 15.72 -7.07 -9.35
N TRP A 59 16.39 -6.48 -8.36
CA TRP A 59 17.82 -6.62 -8.16
C TRP A 59 18.09 -7.13 -6.74
N ASN A 60 18.66 -8.32 -6.64
CA ASN A 60 18.97 -9.00 -5.37
C ASN A 60 17.76 -9.09 -4.43
N GLY A 61 16.59 -9.45 -4.96
CA GLY A 61 15.36 -9.61 -4.17
C GLY A 61 14.66 -8.29 -3.82
N LYS A 62 15.12 -7.15 -4.33
CA LYS A 62 14.49 -5.84 -4.11
C LYS A 62 13.96 -5.27 -5.41
N TRP A 63 12.67 -4.90 -5.41
CA TRP A 63 12.05 -4.25 -6.54
C TRP A 63 12.30 -2.75 -6.54
N SER A 64 12.66 -2.23 -7.71
CA SER A 64 12.80 -0.79 -7.90
C SER A 64 12.49 -0.38 -9.31
N SER A 65 12.11 0.89 -9.48
CA SER A 65 11.97 1.52 -10.77
C SER A 65 12.87 2.75 -10.87
N ARG A 66 13.35 3.03 -12.09
CA ARG A 66 14.12 4.24 -12.44
C ARG A 66 13.38 5.14 -13.44
N GLY A 67 12.08 4.91 -13.63
CA GLY A 67 11.28 5.54 -14.67
C GLY A 67 11.54 5.02 -16.09
N PRO A 68 10.92 5.62 -17.13
CA PRO A 68 9.97 6.72 -17.05
C PRO A 68 8.69 6.33 -16.30
N VAL A 69 8.07 7.30 -15.63
CA VAL A 69 6.78 7.13 -14.95
C VAL A 69 5.69 7.77 -15.80
N THR A 70 4.54 7.11 -15.83
CA THR A 70 3.32 7.64 -16.43
C THR A 70 2.26 7.74 -15.34
N GLU A 71 1.61 8.89 -15.25
CA GLU A 71 0.48 9.07 -14.36
C GLU A 71 -0.59 8.04 -14.68
N SER A 72 -1.14 7.39 -13.65
CA SER A 72 -2.33 6.56 -13.78
C SER A 72 -3.51 7.25 -13.11
N LYS A 73 -4.72 6.76 -13.39
CA LYS A 73 -5.91 7.25 -12.70
C LYS A 73 -5.78 6.98 -11.20
N ASP A 74 -6.25 7.92 -10.41
CA ASP A 74 -6.38 7.71 -8.96
C ASP A 74 -7.32 6.53 -8.71
N LEU A 75 -6.77 5.41 -8.23
CA LEU A 75 -7.53 4.18 -7.97
C LEU A 75 -8.17 4.17 -6.58
N TYR A 76 -7.62 4.92 -5.64
CA TYR A 76 -8.00 4.89 -4.23
C TYR A 76 -8.15 6.30 -3.67
N VAL A 77 -9.07 6.45 -2.72
CA VAL A 77 -9.08 7.63 -1.84
C VAL A 77 -7.99 7.44 -0.79
N THR A 78 -7.16 8.45 -0.61
CA THR A 78 -6.03 8.41 0.33
C THR A 78 -6.05 9.59 1.28
N ARG A 79 -5.54 9.40 2.49
CA ARG A 79 -5.25 10.48 3.44
C ARG A 79 -3.93 10.23 4.13
N THR A 80 -3.36 11.26 4.74
CA THR A 80 -2.17 11.12 5.60
C THR A 80 -2.62 11.29 7.04
N ASN A 81 -2.18 10.41 7.93
CA ASN A 81 -2.51 10.50 9.35
C ASN A 81 -1.52 11.41 10.13
N GLU A 82 -1.74 11.55 11.43
CA GLU A 82 -0.98 12.43 12.32
C GLU A 82 0.53 12.12 12.42
N ILE A 83 0.96 10.95 11.94
CA ILE A 83 2.36 10.50 11.96
C ILE A 83 2.94 10.33 10.55
N ASP A 84 2.41 11.07 9.58
CA ASP A 84 2.84 11.10 8.17
C ASP A 84 2.79 9.74 7.46
N GLN A 85 1.93 8.81 7.93
CA GLN A 85 1.67 7.55 7.25
C GLN A 85 0.47 7.68 6.32
N ILE A 86 0.59 7.10 5.13
CA ILE A 86 -0.53 6.97 4.21
C ILE A 86 -1.58 6.01 4.76
N GLU A 87 -2.82 6.45 4.69
CA GLU A 87 -4.01 5.62 4.85
C GLU A 87 -4.77 5.56 3.52
N ILE A 88 -5.24 4.37 3.18
CA ILE A 88 -5.90 4.09 1.89
C ILE A 88 -7.29 3.55 2.20
N LEU A 89 -8.32 4.15 1.59
CA LEU A 89 -9.68 3.64 1.71
C LEU A 89 -9.87 2.51 0.71
N VAL A 90 -10.20 1.32 1.22
CA VAL A 90 -10.43 0.13 0.41
C VAL A 90 -11.80 -0.48 0.73
N THR A 91 -12.22 -1.41 -0.11
CA THR A 91 -13.40 -2.24 0.15
C THR A 91 -12.99 -3.71 0.12
N GLY A 92 -13.52 -4.52 1.02
CA GLY A 92 -13.32 -5.97 1.01
C GLY A 92 -14.58 -6.69 1.48
N GLU A 93 -14.69 -7.97 1.14
CA GLU A 93 -15.99 -8.68 1.21
C GLU A 93 -16.17 -9.50 2.48
N VAL A 94 -15.22 -10.40 2.74
CA VAL A 94 -15.33 -11.43 3.77
C VAL A 94 -14.26 -11.19 4.82
N LEU A 95 -14.70 -11.10 6.08
CA LEU A 95 -13.80 -11.14 7.24
C LEU A 95 -13.56 -12.60 7.59
N GLU A 96 -12.35 -13.06 7.31
CA GLU A 96 -11.89 -14.41 7.59
C GLU A 96 -11.51 -14.57 9.07
N GLU A 97 -11.65 -15.80 9.56
CA GLU A 97 -11.32 -16.15 10.93
C GLU A 97 -9.80 -16.08 11.18
N PRO A 98 -9.36 -15.78 12.41
CA PRO A 98 -7.95 -15.79 12.79
C PRO A 98 -7.22 -17.10 12.51
N ASP A 99 -6.03 -17.02 11.93
CA ASP A 99 -5.13 -18.18 11.73
C ASP A 99 -3.66 -17.83 11.99
N GLU A 100 -2.78 -18.85 11.98
CA GLU A 100 -1.35 -18.69 12.28
C GLU A 100 -0.62 -17.81 11.25
N GLU A 101 -0.97 -17.90 9.96
CA GLU A 101 -0.35 -17.14 8.87
C GLU A 101 -0.62 -15.63 9.04
N HIS A 102 -1.79 -15.29 9.59
CA HIS A 102 -2.24 -13.94 9.84
C HIS A 102 -2.01 -13.48 11.29
N SER A 103 -1.03 -14.07 11.98
CA SER A 103 -0.68 -13.72 13.37
C SER A 103 -1.87 -13.79 14.34
N TYR A 104 -2.77 -14.74 14.12
CA TYR A 104 -4.02 -14.93 14.86
C TYR A 104 -4.90 -13.67 14.89
N CYS A 105 -4.90 -12.88 13.80
CA CYS A 105 -5.81 -11.76 13.60
C CYS A 105 -6.87 -12.13 12.54
N PRO A 106 -8.12 -11.65 12.67
CA PRO A 106 -9.06 -11.67 11.55
C PRO A 106 -8.49 -10.90 10.36
N TRP A 107 -8.86 -11.26 9.15
CA TRP A 107 -8.28 -10.66 7.95
C TRP A 107 -9.24 -10.62 6.77
N ILE A 108 -8.93 -9.78 5.79
CA ILE A 108 -9.71 -9.62 4.55
C ILE A 108 -8.73 -9.67 3.37
N ALA A 109 -8.95 -10.60 2.44
CA ALA A 109 -8.21 -10.66 1.19
C ALA A 109 -8.50 -9.43 0.32
N HIS A 110 -7.46 -8.75 -0.17
CA HIS A 110 -7.62 -7.60 -1.07
C HIS A 110 -6.73 -7.72 -2.32
N PRO A 111 -7.27 -7.51 -3.55
CA PRO A 111 -6.54 -7.79 -4.79
C PRO A 111 -5.24 -6.99 -4.96
N HIS A 112 -5.18 -5.75 -4.45
CA HIS A 112 -4.00 -4.89 -4.59
C HIS A 112 -3.11 -4.84 -3.35
N PHE A 113 -3.62 -5.24 -2.18
CA PHE A 113 -2.93 -5.04 -0.90
C PHE A 113 -2.65 -6.35 -0.17
N GLY A 114 -3.01 -7.49 -0.78
CA GLY A 114 -2.93 -8.80 -0.15
C GLY A 114 -3.88 -8.88 1.04
N ASP A 115 -3.50 -9.69 2.01
CA ASP A 115 -4.32 -9.91 3.20
C ASP A 115 -4.19 -8.73 4.16
N VAL A 116 -5.32 -8.07 4.40
CA VAL A 116 -5.42 -6.94 5.31
C VAL A 116 -5.85 -7.45 6.68
N LEU A 117 -5.03 -7.22 7.69
CA LEU A 117 -5.31 -7.67 9.06
C LEU A 117 -6.23 -6.70 9.81
N ASP A 118 -7.29 -7.22 10.42
CA ASP A 118 -8.10 -6.49 11.41
C ASP A 118 -7.61 -6.77 12.83
N ASN A 119 -6.34 -6.46 13.09
CA ASN A 119 -5.68 -6.76 14.37
C ASN A 119 -6.21 -5.98 15.58
N ARG A 120 -7.13 -5.03 15.35
CA ARG A 120 -7.76 -4.20 16.38
C ARG A 120 -9.28 -4.36 16.40
N CYS A 121 -9.81 -5.36 15.71
CA CYS A 121 -11.24 -5.66 15.62
C CYS A 121 -12.08 -4.41 15.27
N GLN A 122 -11.61 -3.61 14.30
CA GLN A 122 -12.28 -2.39 13.85
C GLN A 122 -13.44 -2.71 12.89
N ILE A 123 -13.42 -3.87 12.24
CA ILE A 123 -14.51 -4.31 11.38
C ILE A 123 -15.64 -4.85 12.26
N GLN A 124 -16.81 -4.25 12.09
CA GLN A 124 -18.04 -4.51 12.82
C GLN A 124 -19.16 -4.82 11.83
N ASN A 125 -20.28 -5.33 12.34
CA ASN A 125 -21.47 -5.71 11.54
C ASN A 125 -21.19 -6.80 10.51
N HIS A 126 -20.82 -7.99 10.99
CA HIS A 126 -20.49 -9.18 10.18
C HIS A 126 -21.65 -9.76 9.34
N ALA A 127 -22.82 -9.11 9.34
CA ALA A 127 -23.93 -9.42 8.45
C ALA A 127 -23.75 -8.81 7.05
N GLY A 128 -22.83 -7.85 6.90
CA GLY A 128 -22.49 -7.24 5.62
C GLY A 128 -21.63 -8.17 4.75
N LEU A 129 -21.85 -8.12 3.44
CA LEU A 129 -21.00 -8.79 2.44
C LEU A 129 -19.84 -7.92 1.97
N TYR A 130 -19.80 -6.64 2.38
CA TYR A 130 -18.82 -5.65 1.96
C TYR A 130 -18.56 -4.68 3.10
N TYR A 131 -17.29 -4.43 3.38
CA TYR A 131 -16.83 -3.44 4.34
C TYR A 131 -15.98 -2.41 3.60
N THR A 132 -16.22 -1.14 3.88
CA THR A 132 -15.34 -0.05 3.45
C THR A 132 -14.54 0.43 4.65
N PHE A 133 -13.22 0.44 4.56
CA PHE A 133 -12.34 0.72 5.68
C PHE A 133 -11.01 1.32 5.24
N TRP A 134 -10.41 2.10 6.14
CA TRP A 134 -9.08 2.66 5.98
C TRP A 134 -8.03 1.62 6.37
N ILE A 135 -7.00 1.47 5.54
CA ILE A 135 -5.85 0.62 5.84
C ILE A 135 -4.57 1.43 5.95
N CYS A 136 -3.64 0.96 6.79
CA CYS A 136 -2.31 1.52 6.94
C CYS A 136 -1.27 0.39 6.99
N ARG A 137 -0.09 0.61 6.40
CA ARG A 137 1.03 -0.34 6.48
C ARG A 137 1.69 -0.23 7.86
N ARG A 138 1.71 -1.31 8.63
CA ARG A 138 2.23 -1.32 10.02
C ARG A 138 2.98 -2.61 10.34
N LYS A 139 3.87 -2.53 11.31
CA LYS A 139 4.55 -3.71 11.86
C LYS A 139 3.60 -4.43 12.83
N ILE A 140 3.30 -5.70 12.57
CA ILE A 140 2.50 -6.59 13.42
C ILE A 140 3.31 -7.87 13.57
N GLY A 141 3.64 -8.23 14.81
CA GLY A 141 4.66 -9.26 15.07
C GLY A 141 6.01 -8.84 14.49
N ASP A 142 6.61 -9.73 13.71
CA ASP A 142 7.92 -9.51 13.07
C ASP A 142 7.84 -8.93 11.66
N ASN A 143 6.64 -8.89 11.06
CA ASN A 143 6.43 -8.52 9.67
C ASN A 143 5.64 -7.21 9.54
N TYR A 144 5.71 -6.61 8.36
CA TYR A 144 4.83 -5.51 8.00
C TYR A 144 3.57 -6.08 7.33
N HIS A 145 2.41 -5.58 7.73
CA HIS A 145 1.09 -5.94 7.23
C HIS A 145 0.32 -4.68 6.84
N TRP A 146 -0.58 -4.79 5.85
CA TRP A 146 -1.64 -3.80 5.74
C TRP A 146 -2.65 -4.14 6.83
N ALA A 147 -3.04 -3.14 7.60
CA ALA A 147 -3.92 -3.35 8.73
C ALA A 147 -5.07 -2.34 8.72
N VAL A 148 -6.25 -2.80 9.13
CA VAL A 148 -7.42 -1.96 9.29
C VAL A 148 -7.13 -0.92 10.37
N GLN A 149 -7.37 0.34 10.01
CA GLN A 149 -7.26 1.47 10.91
C GLN A 149 -8.63 1.89 11.45
N GLU A 150 -9.63 1.94 10.57
CA GLU A 150 -10.97 2.46 10.87
C GLU A 150 -11.96 1.94 9.83
N GLN A 151 -13.13 1.45 10.25
CA GLN A 151 -14.25 1.18 9.33
C GLN A 151 -14.96 2.50 8.97
N ALA A 152 -15.10 2.77 7.67
CA ALA A 152 -15.65 4.03 7.18
C ALA A 152 -17.18 4.05 7.08
N ASN A 153 -17.81 2.89 6.79
CA ASN A 153 -19.27 2.76 6.66
C ASN A 153 -19.79 1.48 7.32
N CYS A 154 -20.95 1.59 7.97
CA CYS A 154 -21.80 0.49 8.45
C CYS A 154 -23.04 0.37 7.56
#